data_AF-A0AA85FPT9-F1
#
_entry.id   AF-A0AA85FPT9-F1
#
_cell.length_a   1.000
_cell.length_b   1.000
_cell.length_c   1.000
_cell.angle_alpha   90.00
_cell.angle_beta   90.00
_cell.angle_gamma   90.00
#
_symmetry.space_group_name_H-M   'P 1'
#
loop_
_entity.id
_entity.type
_entity.pdbx_description
1 polymer ?
#
loop_
_entity_poly.entity_id
_entity_poly.type
_entity_poly.pdbx_seq_one_letter_code
_entity_poly.pdbx_strand_id
1 'polypeptide(L)'
;MFNEMKHKLTKLLSQRSWSSEDDKQKAISTVSNISALMVDSAFLDKVNKEPDIILENELSENNYFINAYYSQKARTKTSSSEDSMLLNFDQLHLFYPVIAVGSRVVVIFSGILHPPFWSESHSMSEKYGIFGWLLGSQIISAVLYDKELRRQTRYPLECKPNASTPFGSQLCCLSEQINSEIPQNEVRKF
;
A
#
# COMPACT_ATOMS: atom_id res chain seq x y z
N MET A 1 -16.51 -4.87 5.40
CA MET A 1 -15.15 -5.43 5.54
C MET A 1 -14.12 -4.37 5.95
N PHE A 2 -13.72 -3.40 5.11
CA PHE A 2 -12.69 -2.40 5.47
C PHE A 2 -12.95 -1.68 6.82
N ASN A 3 -14.15 -1.11 7.00
CA ASN A 3 -14.52 -0.45 8.27
C ASN A 3 -14.56 -1.42 9.46
N GLU A 4 -15.00 -2.66 9.25
CA GLU A 4 -15.03 -3.70 10.29
C GLU A 4 -13.62 -4.07 10.73
N MET A 5 -12.70 -4.19 9.78
CA MET A 5 -11.28 -4.44 10.05
C MET A 5 -10.63 -3.28 10.81
N LYS A 6 -10.88 -2.03 10.41
CA LYS A 6 -10.42 -0.84 11.15
C LYS A 6 -10.91 -0.86 12.59
N HIS A 7 -12.19 -1.17 12.80
CA HIS A 7 -12.78 -1.24 14.13
C HIS A 7 -12.13 -2.35 14.98
N LYS A 8 -11.99 -3.56 14.43
CA LYS A 8 -11.33 -4.70 15.10
C LYS A 8 -9.87 -4.38 15.43
N LEU A 9 -9.11 -3.80 14.50
CA LEU A 9 -7.72 -3.41 14.74
C LEU A 9 -7.60 -2.34 15.81
N THR A 10 -8.49 -1.35 15.83
CA THR A 10 -8.54 -0.32 16.87
C THR A 10 -8.70 -0.94 18.27
N LYS A 11 -9.62 -1.92 18.39
CA LYS A 11 -9.81 -2.67 19.63
C LYS A 11 -8.53 -3.42 20.04
N LEU A 12 -7.89 -4.12 19.10
CA LEU A 12 -6.65 -4.84 19.36
C LEU A 12 -5.51 -3.91 19.80
N LEU A 13 -5.35 -2.76 19.13
CA LEU A 13 -4.34 -1.77 19.48
C LEU A 13 -4.55 -1.20 20.89
N SER A 14 -5.80 -0.97 21.31
CA SER A 14 -6.10 -0.48 22.67
C SER A 14 -5.70 -1.47 23.77
N GLN A 15 -5.74 -2.78 23.46
CA GLN A 15 -5.48 -3.87 24.41
C GLN A 15 -4.01 -4.30 24.45
N ARG A 16 -3.16 -3.73 23.61
CA ARG A 16 -1.75 -4.11 23.47
C ARG A 16 -0.96 -3.84 24.77
N SER A 17 -0.42 -4.89 25.39
CA SER A 17 0.24 -4.81 26.70
C SER A 17 1.65 -4.22 26.67
N TRP A 18 2.30 -4.22 25.51
CA TRP A 18 3.72 -3.90 25.36
C TRP A 18 3.98 -2.50 24.77
N SER A 19 2.95 -1.66 24.60
CA SER A 19 3.09 -0.28 24.11
C SER A 19 2.63 0.72 25.17
N SER A 20 3.26 1.90 25.18
CA SER A 20 2.81 3.02 26.00
C SER A 20 1.40 3.47 25.57
N GLU A 21 0.68 4.17 26.44
CA GLU A 21 -0.65 4.69 26.09
C GLU A 21 -0.57 5.71 24.95
N ASP A 22 0.46 6.56 24.93
CA ASP A 22 0.72 7.51 23.84
C ASP A 22 0.92 6.79 22.49
N ASP A 23 1.69 5.70 22.48
CA ASP A 23 1.89 4.89 21.27
C ASP A 23 0.60 4.24 20.79
N LYS A 24 -0.26 3.77 21.71
CA LYS A 24 -1.57 3.22 21.37
C LYS A 24 -2.46 4.29 20.74
N GLN A 25 -2.54 5.47 21.35
CA GLN A 25 -3.36 6.57 20.84
C GLN A 25 -2.86 7.06 19.48
N LYS A 26 -1.54 7.15 19.29
CA LYS A 26 -0.93 7.44 17.97
C LYS A 26 -1.33 6.40 16.93
N ALA A 27 -1.20 5.10 17.25
CA ALA A 27 -1.57 4.02 16.34
C ALA A 27 -3.08 4.01 16.01
N ILE A 28 -3.95 4.18 17.01
CA ILE A 28 -5.41 4.27 16.86
C ILE A 28 -5.80 5.47 16.00
N SER A 29 -5.19 6.63 16.23
CA SER A 29 -5.40 7.83 15.42
C SER A 29 -4.97 7.61 13.97
N THR A 30 -3.83 6.94 13.76
CA THR A 30 -3.39 6.56 12.41
C THR A 30 -4.43 5.67 11.73
N VAL A 31 -4.87 4.56 12.35
CA VAL A 31 -5.89 3.67 11.79
C VAL A 31 -7.18 4.42 11.46
N SER A 32 -7.65 5.25 12.38
CA SER A 32 -8.90 6.00 12.23
C SER A 32 -8.87 6.92 11.00
N ASN A 33 -7.72 7.53 10.75
CA ASN A 33 -7.50 8.45 9.62
C ASN A 33 -7.22 7.76 8.28
N ILE A 34 -7.09 6.43 8.23
CA ILE A 34 -6.93 5.73 6.95
C ILE A 34 -8.27 5.71 6.22
N SER A 35 -8.29 6.20 4.98
CA SER A 35 -9.43 6.07 4.07
C SER A 35 -9.16 4.99 3.02
N ALA A 36 -10.22 4.48 2.38
CA ALA A 36 -10.11 3.61 1.23
C ALA A 36 -10.67 4.35 0.01
N LEU A 37 -9.96 4.27 -1.11
CA LEU A 37 -10.36 4.81 -2.40
C LEU A 37 -10.51 3.65 -3.38
N MET A 38 -11.70 3.54 -3.97
CA MET A 38 -11.95 2.59 -5.04
C MET A 38 -11.66 3.25 -6.39
N VAL A 39 -10.82 2.60 -7.19
CA VAL A 39 -10.51 3.01 -8.57
C VAL A 39 -11.25 2.06 -9.50
N ASP A 40 -12.37 2.53 -10.03
CA ASP A 40 -13.16 1.88 -11.06
C ASP A 40 -13.23 2.77 -12.31
N SER A 41 -13.97 2.32 -13.33
CA SER A 41 -14.14 3.10 -14.56
C SER A 41 -14.77 4.46 -14.30
N ALA A 42 -15.74 4.57 -13.37
CA ALA A 42 -16.38 5.84 -13.04
C ALA A 42 -15.42 6.83 -12.35
N PHE A 43 -14.55 6.34 -11.48
CA PHE A 43 -13.47 7.14 -10.89
C PHE A 43 -12.50 7.61 -11.97
N LEU A 44 -12.07 6.70 -12.85
CA LEU A 44 -11.17 7.03 -13.95
C LEU A 44 -11.79 8.02 -14.93
N ASP A 45 -13.06 7.90 -15.28
CA ASP A 45 -13.77 8.85 -16.15
C ASP A 45 -13.87 10.25 -15.52
N LYS A 46 -13.92 10.32 -14.19
CA LYS A 46 -13.96 11.59 -13.46
C LYS A 46 -12.59 12.26 -13.37
N VAL A 47 -11.52 11.47 -13.23
CA VAL A 47 -10.14 11.95 -13.15
C VAL A 47 -9.57 12.23 -14.54
N ASN A 48 -9.89 11.40 -15.53
CA ASN A 48 -9.57 11.58 -16.94
C ASN A 48 -10.53 12.55 -17.63
N LYS A 49 -11.08 13.55 -16.92
CA LYS A 49 -11.86 14.64 -17.54
C LYS A 49 -11.01 15.59 -18.40
N GLU A 50 -9.73 15.30 -18.54
CA GLU A 50 -8.85 15.89 -19.52
C GLU A 50 -8.37 14.88 -20.60
N PRO A 51 -9.25 14.13 -21.29
CA PRO A 51 -8.81 13.45 -22.51
C PRO A 51 -8.28 14.49 -23.52
N ASP A 52 -8.88 15.69 -23.48
CA ASP A 52 -8.56 16.83 -24.33
C ASP A 52 -7.14 17.39 -24.10
N ILE A 53 -6.55 17.24 -22.91
CA ILE A 53 -5.16 17.70 -22.65
C ILE A 53 -4.15 16.63 -23.06
N ILE A 54 -4.51 15.35 -22.95
CA ILE A 54 -3.64 14.24 -23.36
C ILE A 54 -3.63 14.07 -24.88
N LEU A 55 -4.75 14.37 -25.54
CA LEU A 55 -4.96 14.19 -26.97
C LEU A 55 -5.33 15.51 -27.66
N GLU A 56 -4.60 16.61 -27.39
CA GLU A 56 -4.61 17.78 -28.30
C GLU A 56 -4.25 17.36 -29.75
N ASN A 57 -3.60 16.21 -29.92
CA ASN A 57 -3.24 15.63 -31.21
C ASN A 57 -3.98 14.29 -31.40
N GLU A 58 -4.62 14.11 -32.56
CA GLU A 58 -5.24 12.84 -32.94
C GLU A 58 -4.21 11.71 -32.95
N LEU A 59 -4.58 10.56 -32.37
CA LEU A 59 -3.78 9.34 -32.46
C LEU A 59 -3.81 8.84 -33.91
N SER A 60 -2.65 8.54 -34.47
CA SER A 60 -2.54 7.94 -35.80
C SER A 60 -2.48 6.42 -35.65
N GLU A 61 -3.42 5.69 -36.24
CA GLU A 61 -3.44 4.21 -36.23
C GLU A 61 -2.12 3.60 -36.75
N ASN A 62 -1.44 4.30 -37.66
CA ASN A 62 -0.28 3.79 -38.38
C ASN A 62 1.07 4.33 -37.88
N ASN A 63 1.07 5.15 -36.82
CA ASN A 63 2.32 5.77 -36.36
C ASN A 63 2.47 5.70 -34.84
N TYR A 64 2.89 4.52 -34.37
CA TYR A 64 3.18 4.26 -32.97
C TYR A 64 4.18 5.25 -32.36
N PHE A 65 5.22 5.64 -33.10
CA PHE A 65 6.26 6.53 -32.60
C PHE A 65 5.72 7.93 -32.26
N ILE A 66 4.89 8.48 -33.15
CA ILE A 66 4.24 9.77 -32.94
C ILE A 66 3.24 9.70 -31.79
N ASN A 67 2.47 8.61 -31.70
CA ASN A 67 1.53 8.40 -30.59
C ASN A 67 2.26 8.33 -29.23
N ALA A 68 3.39 7.61 -29.18
CA ALA A 68 4.22 7.51 -27.97
C ALA A 68 4.81 8.87 -27.58
N TYR A 69 5.30 9.65 -28.55
CA TYR A 69 5.81 11.00 -28.32
C TYR A 69 4.74 11.94 -27.76
N TYR A 70 3.53 11.96 -28.35
CA TYR A 70 2.44 12.80 -27.85
C TYR A 70 1.96 12.36 -26.47
N SER A 71 1.84 11.05 -26.23
CA SER A 71 1.51 10.50 -24.91
C SER A 71 2.51 10.94 -23.84
N GLN A 72 3.81 10.94 -24.17
CA GLN A 72 4.85 11.39 -23.25
C GLN A 72 4.80 12.91 -23.02
N LYS A 73 4.57 13.70 -24.09
CA LYS A 73 4.46 15.17 -24.01
C LYS A 73 3.27 15.60 -23.15
N ALA A 74 2.12 14.96 -23.33
CA ALA A 74 0.94 15.15 -22.49
C ALA A 74 1.24 14.89 -21.01
N ARG A 75 1.84 13.73 -20.71
CA ARG A 75 2.22 13.33 -19.34
C ARG A 75 3.09 14.38 -18.62
N THR A 76 4.06 14.95 -19.33
CA THR A 76 4.95 15.98 -18.77
C THR A 76 4.25 17.32 -18.49
N LYS A 77 3.17 17.66 -19.21
CA LYS A 77 2.37 18.86 -18.92
C LYS A 77 1.55 18.65 -17.65
N THR A 78 0.91 17.48 -17.51
CA THR A 78 0.05 17.13 -16.37
C THR A 78 0.82 16.86 -15.06
N SER A 79 2.10 16.50 -15.12
CA SER A 79 2.93 16.22 -13.93
C SER A 79 3.28 17.45 -13.07
N SER A 80 2.85 18.65 -13.48
CA SER A 80 3.13 19.92 -12.77
C SER A 80 1.99 20.37 -11.83
N SER A 81 0.87 19.66 -11.78
CA SER A 81 -0.26 19.96 -10.89
C SER A 81 -0.18 19.18 -9.58
N GLU A 82 -0.73 19.74 -8.50
CA GLU A 82 -0.85 19.07 -7.18
C GLU A 82 -1.65 17.74 -7.25
N ASP A 83 -2.47 17.55 -8.29
CA ASP A 83 -3.20 16.31 -8.58
C ASP A 83 -2.32 15.16 -9.14
N SER A 84 -1.03 15.42 -9.37
CA SER A 84 -0.04 14.43 -9.84
C SER A 84 0.17 13.22 -8.92
N MET A 85 -0.31 13.27 -7.67
CA MET A 85 -0.30 12.10 -6.78
C MET A 85 -1.25 11.00 -7.25
N LEU A 86 -2.41 11.35 -7.82
CA LEU A 86 -3.41 10.38 -8.31
C LEU A 86 -2.97 9.77 -9.66
N LEU A 87 -2.39 10.57 -10.54
CA LEU A 87 -1.85 10.11 -11.83
C LEU A 87 -0.60 9.21 -11.70
N ASN A 88 0.13 9.28 -10.58
CA ASN A 88 1.21 8.32 -10.30
C ASN A 88 0.68 6.91 -9.96
N PHE A 89 -0.59 6.77 -9.57
CA PHE A 89 -1.21 5.46 -9.37
C PHE A 89 -1.65 4.79 -10.67
N ASP A 90 -1.93 5.55 -11.75
CA ASP A 90 -2.28 5.00 -13.06
C ASP A 90 -1.14 4.19 -13.70
N GLN A 91 0.11 4.44 -13.30
CA GLN A 91 1.26 3.64 -13.74
C GLN A 91 1.36 2.30 -13.01
N LEU A 92 0.65 2.16 -11.90
CA LEU A 92 0.60 0.94 -11.12
C LEU A 92 -0.67 0.19 -11.53
N HIS A 93 -0.59 -0.53 -12.65
CA HIS A 93 -1.47 -1.69 -12.93
C HIS A 93 -1.18 -2.81 -11.92
N LEU A 94 -1.22 -2.48 -10.63
CA LEU A 94 -0.98 -3.42 -9.57
C LEU A 94 -2.33 -4.02 -9.22
N PHE A 95 -2.45 -5.32 -9.49
CA PHE A 95 -3.52 -6.20 -8.98
C PHE A 95 -3.46 -6.35 -7.44
N TYR A 96 -2.95 -5.34 -6.73
CA TYR A 96 -2.66 -5.34 -5.30
C TYR A 96 -3.05 -3.98 -4.71
N PRO A 97 -3.72 -3.92 -3.55
CA PRO A 97 -4.05 -2.66 -2.91
C PRO A 97 -2.75 -1.98 -2.46
N VAL A 98 -2.43 -0.82 -3.03
CA VAL A 98 -1.25 -0.05 -2.63
C VAL A 98 -1.67 1.10 -1.75
N ILE A 99 -1.04 1.23 -0.58
CA ILE A 99 -1.07 2.48 0.18
C ILE A 99 0.02 3.41 -0.37
N ALA A 100 -0.36 4.60 -0.84
CA ALA A 100 0.57 5.73 -0.81
C ALA A 100 0.69 6.20 0.64
N VAL A 101 1.81 5.87 1.27
CA VAL A 101 2.00 6.10 2.70
C VAL A 101 2.23 7.59 3.04
N GLY A 102 2.21 8.47 2.03
CA GLY A 102 2.11 9.91 2.21
C GLY A 102 0.69 10.41 2.48
N SER A 103 -0.36 9.69 2.06
CA SER A 103 -1.74 10.21 2.01
C SER A 103 -2.74 9.48 2.90
N ARG A 104 -2.35 8.42 3.64
CA ARG A 104 -3.25 7.60 4.48
C ARG A 104 -4.46 7.07 3.68
N VAL A 105 -4.28 6.83 2.38
CA VAL A 105 -5.32 6.28 1.50
C VAL A 105 -4.89 4.88 1.07
N VAL A 106 -5.76 3.90 1.27
CA VAL A 106 -5.68 2.57 0.66
C VAL A 106 -6.37 2.64 -0.69
N VAL A 107 -5.59 2.53 -1.77
CA VAL A 107 -6.16 2.51 -3.12
C VAL A 107 -6.49 1.06 -3.50
N ILE A 108 -7.72 0.82 -3.94
CA ILE A 108 -8.25 -0.49 -4.33
C ILE A 108 -8.71 -0.39 -5.78
N PHE A 109 -8.04 -1.10 -6.69
CA PHE A 109 -8.44 -1.17 -8.10
C PHE A 109 -9.57 -2.18 -8.30
N SER A 110 -10.56 -1.88 -9.14
CA SER A 110 -11.67 -2.81 -9.42
C SER A 110 -11.22 -4.17 -9.94
N GLY A 111 -10.06 -4.22 -10.60
CA GLY A 111 -9.41 -5.46 -11.03
C GLY A 111 -9.06 -6.43 -9.90
N ILE A 112 -9.05 -6.05 -8.62
CA ILE A 112 -8.87 -7.04 -7.54
C ILE A 112 -10.20 -7.67 -7.06
N LEU A 113 -11.35 -7.15 -7.52
CA LEU A 113 -12.67 -7.64 -7.12
C LEU A 113 -13.16 -8.80 -7.99
N HIS A 114 -12.24 -9.67 -8.42
CA HIS A 114 -12.55 -10.89 -9.17
C HIS A 114 -11.76 -12.10 -8.62
N PRO A 115 -12.14 -13.35 -8.95
CA PRO A 115 -11.40 -14.54 -8.53
C PRO A 115 -9.93 -14.48 -9.00
N PRO A 116 -8.95 -14.89 -8.19
CA PRO A 116 -9.10 -15.62 -6.92
C PRO A 116 -9.30 -14.71 -5.68
N PHE A 117 -9.26 -13.39 -5.84
CA PHE A 117 -9.23 -12.46 -4.71
C PHE A 117 -10.61 -12.16 -4.13
N TRP A 118 -11.63 -12.10 -4.99
CA TRP A 118 -12.99 -11.83 -4.59
C TRP A 118 -13.99 -12.54 -5.51
N SER A 119 -14.97 -13.22 -4.93
CA SER A 119 -16.10 -13.81 -5.64
C SER A 119 -17.33 -13.69 -4.76
N GLU A 120 -18.50 -13.52 -5.36
CA GLU A 120 -19.76 -13.63 -4.61
C GLU A 120 -19.90 -15.02 -3.97
N SER A 121 -19.46 -16.06 -4.69
CA SER A 121 -19.49 -17.46 -4.23
C SER A 121 -18.53 -17.78 -3.08
N HIS A 122 -17.54 -16.92 -2.81
CA HIS A 122 -16.64 -17.13 -1.67
C HIS A 122 -17.40 -17.00 -0.35
N SER A 123 -17.16 -17.93 0.56
CA SER A 123 -17.51 -17.84 1.97
C SER A 123 -16.90 -16.59 2.62
N MET A 124 -17.45 -16.17 3.75
CA MET A 124 -16.86 -15.05 4.50
C MET A 124 -15.43 -15.36 4.95
N SER A 125 -15.12 -16.61 5.29
CA SER A 125 -13.76 -17.05 5.61
C SER A 125 -12.79 -16.84 4.45
N GLU A 126 -13.18 -17.17 3.22
CA GLU A 126 -12.33 -16.96 2.04
C GLU A 126 -12.14 -15.47 1.75
N LYS A 127 -13.22 -14.69 1.82
CA LYS A 127 -13.18 -13.22 1.64
C LYS A 127 -12.25 -12.56 2.66
N TYR A 128 -12.34 -12.93 3.93
CA TYR A 128 -11.46 -12.43 4.99
C TYR A 128 -10.04 -13.00 4.92
N GLY A 129 -9.88 -14.24 4.47
CA GLY A 129 -8.57 -14.89 4.33
C GLY A 129 -7.72 -14.27 3.24
N ILE A 130 -8.32 -13.97 2.08
CA ILE A 130 -7.60 -13.39 0.94
C ILE A 130 -7.63 -11.87 1.02
N PHE A 131 -8.81 -11.28 0.84
CA PHE A 131 -8.95 -9.83 0.76
C PHE A 131 -8.73 -9.14 2.11
N GLY A 132 -9.17 -9.78 3.20
CA GLY A 132 -8.90 -9.29 4.55
C GLY A 132 -7.40 -9.32 4.88
N TRP A 133 -6.64 -10.33 4.45
CA TRP A 133 -5.19 -10.31 4.63
C TRP A 133 -4.53 -9.17 3.86
N LEU A 134 -4.92 -8.98 2.59
CA LEU A 134 -4.40 -7.91 1.72
C LEU A 134 -4.69 -6.51 2.29
N LEU A 135 -5.92 -6.23 2.70
CA LEU A 135 -6.25 -4.96 3.33
C LEU A 135 -5.55 -4.78 4.69
N GLY A 136 -5.43 -5.87 5.45
CA GLY A 136 -4.84 -5.87 6.78
C GLY A 136 -3.36 -5.53 6.74
N SER A 137 -2.61 -6.13 5.80
CA SER A 137 -1.20 -5.85 5.59
C SER A 137 -0.97 -4.38 5.29
N GLN A 138 -1.79 -3.81 4.41
CA GLN A 138 -1.77 -2.39 4.08
C GLN A 138 -2.01 -1.51 5.31
N ILE A 139 -3.13 -1.71 6.02
CA ILE A 139 -3.46 -0.91 7.21
C ILE A 139 -2.34 -0.98 8.25
N ILE A 140 -1.79 -2.17 8.51
CA ILE A 140 -0.68 -2.36 9.45
C ILE A 140 0.58 -1.65 8.95
N SER A 141 0.92 -1.75 7.67
CA SER A 141 2.06 -1.01 7.10
C SER A 141 1.94 0.49 7.35
N ALA A 142 0.75 1.08 7.27
CA ALA A 142 0.54 2.50 7.57
C ALA A 142 0.71 2.83 9.06
N VAL A 143 0.28 1.93 9.97
CA VAL A 143 0.51 2.08 11.41
C VAL A 143 1.99 1.98 11.77
N LEU A 144 2.70 1.08 11.11
CA LEU A 144 4.13 0.84 11.32
C LEU A 144 5.03 1.77 10.50
N TYR A 145 4.47 2.62 9.63
CA TYR A 145 5.21 3.58 8.83
C TYR A 145 5.72 4.73 9.70
N ASP A 146 6.77 4.45 10.43
CA ASP A 146 7.62 5.46 11.03
C ASP A 146 8.87 5.64 10.15
N LYS A 147 9.44 6.85 10.14
CA LYS A 147 10.73 7.12 9.46
C LYS A 147 11.83 6.18 9.98
N GLU A 148 11.65 5.64 11.18
CA GLU A 148 12.49 4.64 11.82
C GLU A 148 12.40 3.25 11.17
N LEU A 149 11.22 2.83 10.67
CA LEU A 149 11.05 1.55 9.98
C LEU A 149 11.83 1.54 8.65
N ARG A 150 11.84 2.66 7.91
CA ARG A 150 12.65 2.83 6.69
C ARG A 150 14.16 2.79 6.96
N ARG A 151 14.60 3.24 8.15
CA ARG A 151 16.00 3.11 8.58
C ARG A 151 16.34 1.67 8.97
N GLN A 152 15.41 0.96 9.61
CA GLN A 152 15.58 -0.41 10.09
C GLN A 152 15.43 -1.48 8.99
N THR A 153 14.72 -1.20 7.88
CA THR A 153 14.55 -2.14 6.76
C THR A 153 15.61 -1.99 5.66
N ARG A 154 16.56 -1.04 5.78
CA ARG A 154 17.56 -0.78 4.72
C ARG A 154 18.81 -1.66 4.81
N TYR A 155 19.01 -2.35 5.91
CA TYR A 155 20.11 -3.27 6.20
C TYR A 155 19.59 -4.27 7.24
N PRO A 156 20.15 -5.49 7.38
CA PRO A 156 19.66 -6.44 8.38
C PRO A 156 19.58 -5.74 9.73
N LEU A 157 18.42 -5.79 10.38
CA LEU A 157 18.24 -5.23 11.73
C LEU A 157 19.34 -5.83 12.61
N GLU A 158 20.31 -5.01 13.01
CA GLU A 158 21.23 -5.38 14.09
C GLU A 158 20.40 -5.42 15.37
N CYS A 159 19.80 -6.57 15.62
CA CYS A 159 19.11 -6.88 16.86
C CYS A 159 20.13 -6.94 17.97
N LYS A 160 20.42 -5.78 18.56
CA LYS A 160 21.23 -5.70 19.77
C LYS A 160 20.36 -6.23 20.93
N PRO A 161 20.94 -6.97 21.90
CA PRO A 161 20.23 -7.52 23.05
C PRO A 161 19.40 -6.50 23.84
N ASN A 162 19.71 -5.21 23.67
CA ASN A 162 19.04 -4.09 24.30
C ASN A 162 18.25 -3.28 23.27
N ALA A 163 17.31 -3.91 22.55
CA ALA A 163 16.36 -3.15 21.75
C ALA A 163 15.71 -2.09 22.66
N SER A 164 15.97 -0.82 22.37
CA SER A 164 15.72 0.31 23.29
C SER A 164 14.24 0.58 23.53
N THR A 165 13.35 -0.10 22.80
CA THR A 165 11.90 0.01 22.93
C THR A 165 11.23 -1.36 22.84
N PRO A 166 10.08 -1.56 23.50
CA PRO A 166 9.30 -2.80 23.37
C PRO A 166 8.95 -3.16 21.92
N PHE A 167 8.79 -2.17 21.04
CA PHE A 167 8.56 -2.39 19.62
C PHE A 167 9.78 -2.95 18.89
N GLY A 168 10.98 -2.45 19.22
CA GLY A 168 12.22 -3.03 18.70
C GLY A 168 12.38 -4.50 19.07
N SER A 169 12.02 -4.89 20.32
CA SER A 169 12.07 -6.29 20.74
C SER A 169 11.13 -7.19 19.92
N GLN A 170 9.91 -6.74 19.63
CA GLN A 170 8.94 -7.49 18.81
C GLN A 170 9.43 -7.64 17.35
N LEU A 171 9.97 -6.56 16.77
CA LEU A 171 10.55 -6.60 15.42
C LEU A 171 11.75 -7.54 15.34
N CYS A 172 12.58 -7.58 16.38
CA CYS A 172 13.74 -8.46 16.43
C CYS A 172 13.36 -9.93 16.46
N CYS A 173 12.35 -10.31 17.25
CA CYS A 173 11.83 -11.68 17.25
C CYS A 173 11.33 -12.11 15.85
N LEU A 174 10.61 -11.23 15.15
CA LEU A 174 10.17 -11.49 13.77
C LEU A 174 11.35 -11.62 12.79
N SER A 175 12.37 -10.76 12.94
CA SER A 175 13.59 -10.81 12.13
C SER A 175 14.36 -12.11 12.32
N GLU A 176 14.51 -12.58 13.57
CA GLU A 176 15.17 -13.86 13.88
C GLU A 176 14.43 -15.04 13.25
N GLN A 177 13.08 -15.06 13.35
CA GLN A 177 12.27 -16.09 12.72
C GLN A 177 12.53 -16.15 11.20
N ILE A 178 12.44 -15.02 10.51
CA ILE A 178 12.61 -14.95 9.05
C ILE A 178 14.04 -15.33 8.65
N ASN A 179 15.05 -14.82 9.35
CA ASN A 179 16.46 -15.08 9.01
C ASN A 179 16.91 -16.51 9.37
N SER A 180 16.25 -17.17 10.33
CA SER A 180 16.52 -18.58 10.65
C SER A 180 16.07 -19.55 9.54
N GLU A 181 15.11 -19.14 8.72
CA GLU A 181 14.59 -19.91 7.59
C GLU A 181 15.44 -19.73 6.31
N ILE A 182 16.35 -18.75 6.29
CA ILE A 182 17.29 -18.53 5.17
C ILE A 182 18.48 -19.50 5.32
N PRO A 183 18.69 -20.44 4.38
CA PRO A 183 19.85 -21.33 4.44
C PRO A 183 21.15 -20.50 4.41
N GLN A 184 22.00 -20.65 5.42
CA GLN A 184 23.27 -19.89 5.53
C GLN A 184 24.26 -20.11 4.36
N ASN A 185 23.95 -21.00 3.42
CA ASN A 185 24.79 -21.32 2.26
C ASN A 185 24.70 -20.31 1.10
N GLU A 186 23.76 -19.35 1.12
CA GLU A 186 23.65 -18.33 0.05
C GLU A 186 24.32 -16.98 0.39
N VAL A 187 24.78 -16.78 1.63
CA VAL A 187 25.30 -15.48 2.09
C VAL A 187 26.81 -15.29 1.82
N ARG A 188 27.53 -16.32 1.33
CA ARG A 188 28.95 -16.21 0.93
C ARG A 188 29.16 -16.28 -0.59
N LYS A 189 28.64 -15.30 -1.33
CA LYS A 189 29.27 -14.86 -2.59
C LYS A 189 28.87 -13.40 -2.85
N PHE A 190 29.64 -12.46 -2.35
CA PHE A 190 30.05 -11.23 -3.04
C PHE A 190 31.29 -10.66 -2.34
#